data_AF-A0A2A3SYV4-F1
#
_entry.id   AF-A0A2A3SYV4-F1
#
_cell.length_a   1.000
_cell.length_b   1.000
_cell.length_c   1.000
_cell.angle_alpha   90.00
_cell.angle_beta   90.00
_cell.angle_gamma   90.00
#
_symmetry.space_group_name_H-M   'P 1'
#
loop_
_entity.id
_entity.type
_entity.pdbx_description
1 polymer ?
#
loop_
_entity_poly.entity_id
_entity_poly.type
_entity_poly.pdbx_seq_one_letter_code
_entity_poly.pdbx_strand_id
1 'polypeptide(L)'
;MIEKIRANLGGELLGIRAWAKMAVKSSDGENVESESLQLFSDWLSKDRLSSLKEAAVLIALFEKNGETWFPLIRRPENEKNHPGQIALPGGAKEENENLEETALREAYEEIGIVPEDVQIIGKLTPLPVPVSGYLIHPYIGIINKEPEWKINKEEVAEFFVLKLSELLESNNGYSEKWTLRGFEVDVPIFKVMNQTVWGATASVLSEFIELTK
;
A
#
# COMPACT_ATOMS: atom_id res chain seq x y z
N MET A 1 14.18 13.50 6.20
CA MET A 1 13.07 12.94 5.40
C MET A 1 11.79 12.87 6.21
N ILE A 2 11.81 12.24 7.39
CA ILE A 2 10.66 12.16 8.32
C ILE A 2 9.98 13.52 8.59
N GLU A 3 10.74 14.58 8.92
CA GLU A 3 10.16 15.92 9.16
C GLU A 3 9.43 16.50 7.94
N LYS A 4 9.90 16.18 6.74
CA LYS A 4 9.23 16.60 5.50
C LYS A 4 7.92 15.84 5.30
N ILE A 5 7.90 14.52 5.56
CA ILE A 5 6.68 13.72 5.53
C ILE A 5 5.65 14.29 6.51
N ARG A 6 6.06 14.61 7.75
CA ARG A 6 5.20 15.24 8.76
C ARG A 6 4.62 16.58 8.28
N ALA A 7 5.45 17.44 7.70
CA ALA A 7 4.99 18.73 7.18
C ALA A 7 3.97 18.55 6.04
N ASN A 8 4.24 17.64 5.10
CA ASN A 8 3.39 17.39 3.94
C ASN A 8 2.07 16.68 4.30
N LEU A 9 2.04 15.87 5.37
CA LEU A 9 0.81 15.28 5.92
C LEU A 9 -0.19 16.33 6.42
N GLY A 10 0.29 17.52 6.82
CA GLY A 10 -0.58 18.64 7.19
C GLY A 10 -1.16 19.41 6.00
N GLY A 11 -0.75 19.07 4.77
CA GLY A 11 -1.19 19.70 3.53
C GLY A 11 -2.30 18.93 2.80
N GLU A 12 -2.56 19.33 1.55
CA GLU A 12 -3.48 18.61 0.67
C GLU A 12 -2.82 17.32 0.15
N LEU A 13 -3.41 16.18 0.49
CA LEU A 13 -2.99 14.89 -0.04
C LEU A 13 -3.42 14.75 -1.51
N LEU A 14 -2.52 14.23 -2.35
CA LEU A 14 -2.81 14.04 -3.77
C LEU A 14 -3.83 12.92 -4.02
N GLY A 15 -3.97 11.95 -3.10
CA GLY A 15 -4.96 10.89 -3.14
C GLY A 15 -5.13 10.28 -4.53
N ILE A 16 -6.33 10.41 -5.08
CA ILE A 16 -6.74 9.90 -6.40
C ILE A 16 -5.76 10.29 -7.51
N ARG A 17 -5.16 11.48 -7.48
CA ARG A 17 -4.19 11.91 -8.51
C ARG A 17 -2.91 11.09 -8.47
N ALA A 18 -2.49 10.66 -7.28
CA ALA A 18 -1.35 9.76 -7.16
C ALA A 18 -1.74 8.34 -7.61
N TRP A 19 -2.89 7.83 -7.18
CA TRP A 19 -3.36 6.49 -7.55
C TRP A 19 -3.60 6.33 -9.05
N ALA A 20 -4.06 7.38 -9.72
CA ALA A 20 -4.25 7.42 -11.17
C ALA A 20 -2.99 7.04 -11.96
N LYS A 21 -1.81 7.34 -11.42
CA LYS A 21 -0.51 6.94 -12.01
C LYS A 21 -0.31 5.43 -11.97
N MET A 22 -0.95 4.75 -11.01
CA MET A 22 -0.86 3.32 -10.75
C MET A 22 -2.03 2.51 -11.33
N ALA A 23 -2.91 3.16 -12.09
CA ALA A 23 -3.99 2.47 -12.79
C ALA A 23 -3.46 1.64 -13.97
N VAL A 24 -3.91 0.38 -14.06
CA VAL A 24 -3.66 -0.50 -15.20
C VAL A 24 -4.32 0.08 -16.46
N LYS A 25 -3.63 0.01 -17.59
CA LYS A 25 -4.07 0.55 -18.89
C LYS A 25 -4.09 -0.56 -19.94
N SER A 26 -4.98 -0.46 -20.94
CA SER A 26 -4.94 -1.37 -22.09
C SER A 26 -3.72 -1.10 -22.97
N SER A 27 -3.07 -2.16 -23.48
CA SER A 27 -1.89 -2.04 -24.34
C SER A 27 -2.22 -1.75 -25.82
N ASP A 28 -3.47 -1.90 -26.25
CA ASP A 28 -3.85 -1.92 -27.68
C ASP A 28 -4.29 -0.56 -28.26
N GLY A 29 -4.24 0.53 -27.49
CA GLY A 29 -4.54 1.88 -27.99
C GLY A 29 -5.98 2.13 -28.45
N GLU A 30 -6.83 1.09 -28.59
CA GLU A 30 -8.26 1.25 -28.49
C GLU A 30 -8.56 1.80 -27.09
N ASN A 31 -9.39 2.83 -27.04
CA ASN A 31 -9.94 3.36 -25.81
C ASN A 31 -10.69 2.21 -25.10
N VAL A 32 -9.97 1.45 -24.28
CA VAL A 32 -10.41 1.29 -22.90
C VAL A 32 -10.23 2.68 -22.30
N GLU A 33 -11.12 3.60 -22.71
CA GLU A 33 -11.38 4.85 -22.03
C GLU A 33 -11.45 4.46 -20.58
N SER A 34 -10.40 4.83 -19.84
CA SER A 34 -10.15 4.55 -18.44
C SER A 34 -11.38 3.99 -17.71
N GLU A 35 -11.65 2.69 -17.88
CA GLU A 35 -12.59 2.02 -17.01
C GLU A 35 -12.05 2.27 -15.60
N SER A 36 -10.73 2.22 -15.39
CA SER A 36 -10.10 2.66 -14.14
C SER A 36 -10.50 4.07 -13.65
N LEU A 37 -10.32 5.18 -14.39
CA LEU A 37 -10.54 6.53 -13.82
C LEU A 37 -12.02 6.95 -13.73
N GLN A 38 -12.83 6.59 -14.73
CA GLN A 38 -14.27 6.88 -14.73
C GLN A 38 -14.99 5.95 -13.74
N LEU A 39 -14.56 4.66 -13.64
CA LEU A 39 -14.99 3.81 -12.54
C LEU A 39 -14.46 4.33 -11.20
N PHE A 40 -13.26 4.92 -11.10
CA PHE A 40 -12.77 5.45 -9.81
C PHE A 40 -13.65 6.58 -9.30
N SER A 41 -14.03 7.56 -10.13
CA SER A 41 -14.96 8.61 -9.68
C SER A 41 -16.34 8.05 -9.33
N ASP A 42 -16.82 7.07 -10.11
CA ASP A 42 -18.12 6.43 -9.88
C ASP A 42 -18.11 5.52 -8.64
N TRP A 43 -16.98 4.88 -8.34
CA TRP A 43 -16.75 4.08 -7.12
C TRP A 43 -16.61 4.94 -5.87
N LEU A 44 -16.11 6.16 -6.02
CA LEU A 44 -16.06 7.14 -4.94
C LEU A 44 -17.43 7.77 -4.63
N SER A 45 -18.50 7.37 -5.33
CA SER A 45 -19.86 7.69 -4.88
C SER A 45 -20.07 7.17 -3.45
N LYS A 46 -20.68 8.01 -2.60
CA LYS A 46 -20.85 7.71 -1.17
C LYS A 46 -21.54 6.38 -0.91
N ASP A 47 -22.50 6.00 -1.76
CA ASP A 47 -23.26 4.75 -1.66
C ASP A 47 -22.41 3.51 -1.97
N ARG A 48 -21.42 3.61 -2.85
CA ARG A 48 -20.51 2.50 -3.13
C ARG A 48 -19.43 2.39 -2.07
N LEU A 49 -18.91 3.50 -1.57
CA LEU A 49 -17.94 3.50 -0.47
C LEU A 49 -18.52 2.88 0.81
N SER A 50 -19.77 3.17 1.15
CA SER A 50 -20.43 2.59 2.33
C SER A 50 -20.67 1.08 2.25
N SER A 51 -20.59 0.49 1.04
CA SER A 51 -20.72 -0.95 0.82
C SER A 51 -19.41 -1.73 0.97
N LEU A 52 -18.28 -1.03 1.03
CA LEU A 52 -16.95 -1.64 1.15
C LEU A 52 -16.66 -1.98 2.61
N LYS A 53 -15.94 -3.09 2.81
CA LYS A 53 -15.41 -3.44 4.13
C LYS A 53 -14.20 -2.58 4.44
N GLU A 54 -14.09 -2.07 5.66
CA GLU A 54 -12.91 -1.31 6.03
C GLU A 54 -11.71 -2.24 6.29
N ALA A 55 -10.54 -1.78 5.89
CA ALA A 55 -9.24 -2.40 6.14
C ALA A 55 -8.21 -1.31 6.43
N ALA A 56 -7.14 -1.65 7.12
CA ALA A 56 -6.06 -0.71 7.40
C ALA A 56 -4.70 -1.35 7.14
N VAL A 57 -3.74 -0.54 6.68
CA VAL A 57 -2.37 -0.97 6.41
C VAL A 57 -1.38 0.00 7.03
N LEU A 58 -0.20 -0.50 7.39
CA LEU A 58 0.84 0.28 8.06
C LEU A 58 2.08 0.45 7.18
N ILE A 59 2.42 1.70 6.88
CA ILE A 59 3.77 2.09 6.42
C ILE A 59 4.62 2.33 7.68
N ALA A 60 5.26 1.27 8.17
CA ALA A 60 6.11 1.33 9.35
C ALA A 60 7.54 1.76 8.98
N LEU A 61 7.84 3.04 9.19
CA LEU A 61 9.17 3.61 8.95
C LEU A 61 10.05 3.40 10.17
N PHE A 62 11.27 2.92 9.97
CA PHE A 62 12.24 2.79 11.06
C PHE A 62 13.66 3.12 10.60
N GLU A 63 14.49 3.54 11.53
CA GLU A 63 15.89 3.87 11.27
C GLU A 63 16.79 2.66 11.52
N LYS A 64 17.65 2.34 10.55
CA LYS A 64 18.68 1.30 10.65
C LYS A 64 19.91 1.74 9.89
N ASN A 65 21.06 1.76 10.57
CA ASN A 65 22.37 2.19 10.02
C ASN A 65 22.35 3.60 9.40
N GLY A 66 21.53 4.51 9.93
CA GLY A 66 21.42 5.89 9.43
C GLY A 66 20.59 6.04 8.15
N GLU A 67 19.87 4.99 7.75
CA GLU A 67 18.93 5.00 6.64
C GLU A 67 17.51 4.68 7.15
N THR A 68 16.50 5.23 6.47
CA THR A 68 15.09 4.91 6.72
C THR A 68 14.67 3.67 5.93
N TRP A 69 14.04 2.72 6.61
CA TRP A 69 13.56 1.46 6.04
C TRP A 69 12.08 1.25 6.35
N PHE A 70 11.45 0.33 5.63
CA PHE A 70 10.09 -0.12 5.90
C PHE A 70 9.89 -1.57 5.49
N PRO A 71 8.99 -2.32 6.16
CA PRO A 71 8.70 -3.70 5.81
C PRO A 71 7.65 -3.81 4.70
N LEU A 72 7.76 -4.89 3.92
CA LEU A 72 6.69 -5.41 3.07
C LEU A 72 6.58 -6.93 3.29
N ILE A 73 5.43 -7.49 2.98
CA ILE A 73 5.17 -8.92 3.03
C ILE A 73 4.74 -9.44 1.65
N ARG A 74 4.98 -10.71 1.37
CA ARG A 74 4.23 -11.44 0.34
C ARG A 74 3.11 -12.22 1.00
N ARG A 75 1.88 -12.02 0.51
CA ARG A 75 0.74 -12.81 0.94
C ARG A 75 0.86 -14.26 0.45
N PRO A 76 0.44 -15.26 1.25
CA PRO A 76 0.37 -16.65 0.83
C PRO A 76 -0.43 -16.85 -0.46
N GLU A 77 -0.05 -17.87 -1.24
CA GLU A 77 -0.73 -18.19 -2.50
C GLU A 77 -2.15 -18.74 -2.30
N ASN A 78 -2.44 -19.30 -1.12
CA ASN A 78 -3.76 -19.80 -0.73
C ASN A 78 -4.69 -18.70 -0.19
N GLU A 79 -4.22 -17.45 -0.14
CA GLU A 79 -4.98 -16.33 0.37
C GLU A 79 -6.15 -15.97 -0.55
N LYS A 80 -7.32 -15.68 0.03
CA LYS A 80 -8.55 -15.43 -0.75
C LYS A 80 -8.44 -14.17 -1.62
N ASN A 81 -7.78 -13.14 -1.10
CA ASN A 81 -7.64 -11.85 -1.76
C ASN A 81 -6.18 -11.58 -2.04
N HIS A 82 -5.85 -11.27 -3.30
CA HIS A 82 -4.50 -10.88 -3.71
C HIS A 82 -3.40 -11.93 -3.40
N PRO A 83 -3.59 -13.22 -3.73
CA PRO A 83 -2.59 -14.26 -3.47
C PRO A 83 -1.26 -13.94 -4.14
N GLY A 84 -0.16 -14.18 -3.43
CA GLY A 84 1.21 -13.98 -3.92
C GLY A 84 1.62 -12.51 -4.13
N GLN A 85 0.73 -11.55 -3.91
CA GLN A 85 1.03 -10.13 -4.08
C GLN A 85 1.87 -9.60 -2.92
N ILE A 86 2.73 -8.62 -3.23
CA ILE A 86 3.48 -7.89 -2.21
C ILE A 86 2.57 -6.80 -1.63
N ALA A 87 2.50 -6.77 -0.31
CA ALA A 87 1.63 -5.90 0.44
C ALA A 87 2.36 -5.17 1.57
N LEU A 88 1.81 -4.03 1.96
CA LEU A 88 2.08 -3.45 3.27
C LEU A 88 1.42 -4.35 4.33
N PRO A 89 2.00 -4.49 5.52
CA PRO A 89 1.34 -5.18 6.62
C PRO A 89 -0.03 -4.56 6.92
N GLY A 90 -1.03 -5.39 7.16
CA GLY A 90 -2.40 -4.91 7.35
C GLY A 90 -3.48 -5.87 6.89
N GLY A 91 -4.70 -5.59 7.34
CA GLY A 91 -5.84 -6.47 7.12
C GLY A 91 -7.18 -5.81 7.39
N ALA A 92 -8.19 -6.64 7.59
CA ALA A 92 -9.58 -6.21 7.73
C ALA A 92 -9.84 -5.66 9.13
N LYS A 93 -10.67 -4.61 9.22
CA LYS A 93 -11.09 -4.07 10.51
C LYS A 93 -12.04 -5.03 11.22
N GLU A 94 -11.81 -5.25 12.51
CA GLU A 94 -12.71 -5.97 13.39
C GLU A 94 -13.76 -5.07 14.09
N GLU A 95 -14.76 -5.69 14.73
CA GLU A 95 -15.91 -4.98 15.31
C GLU A 95 -15.53 -4.05 16.48
N ASN A 96 -14.49 -4.39 17.25
CA ASN A 96 -14.16 -3.72 18.51
C ASN A 96 -12.85 -2.92 18.47
N GLU A 97 -12.46 -2.46 17.29
CA GLU A 97 -11.27 -1.64 17.08
C GLU A 97 -11.55 -0.48 16.13
N ASN A 98 -10.73 0.56 16.20
CA ASN A 98 -10.64 1.61 15.20
C ASN A 98 -9.58 1.26 14.14
N LEU A 99 -9.53 2.02 13.04
CA LEU A 99 -8.65 1.70 11.91
C LEU A 99 -7.15 1.83 12.21
N GLU A 100 -6.77 2.67 13.18
CA GLU A 100 -5.38 2.77 13.62
C GLU A 100 -5.00 1.51 14.41
N GLU A 101 -5.88 1.07 15.32
CA GLU A 101 -5.73 -0.19 16.06
C GLU A 101 -5.68 -1.39 15.10
N THR A 102 -6.51 -1.43 14.06
CA THR A 102 -6.44 -2.45 13.00
C THR A 102 -5.06 -2.50 12.36
N ALA A 103 -4.51 -1.36 11.92
CA ALA A 103 -3.21 -1.33 11.26
C ALA A 103 -2.08 -1.84 12.17
N LEU A 104 -2.14 -1.48 13.46
CA LEU A 104 -1.16 -1.89 14.47
C LEU A 104 -1.29 -3.37 14.84
N ARG A 105 -2.53 -3.86 15.05
CA ARG A 105 -2.81 -5.27 15.36
C ARG A 105 -2.31 -6.18 14.24
N GLU A 106 -2.68 -5.88 13.00
CA GLU A 106 -2.30 -6.69 11.84
C GLU A 106 -0.77 -6.69 11.65
N ALA A 107 -0.11 -5.54 11.77
CA ALA A 107 1.36 -5.48 11.70
C ALA A 107 2.04 -6.26 12.84
N TYR A 108 1.42 -6.32 14.03
CA TYR A 108 1.90 -7.15 15.12
C TYR A 108 1.70 -8.65 14.83
N GLU A 109 0.52 -9.05 14.36
CA GLU A 109 0.18 -10.43 14.03
C GLU A 109 1.05 -10.99 12.90
N GLU A 110 1.20 -10.23 11.81
CA GLU A 110 1.92 -10.69 10.61
C GLU A 110 3.44 -10.72 10.81
N ILE A 111 4.02 -9.67 11.41
CA ILE A 111 5.48 -9.46 11.43
C ILE A 111 6.08 -9.08 12.80
N GLY A 112 5.26 -8.98 13.85
CA GLY A 112 5.72 -8.77 15.22
C GLY A 112 6.05 -7.32 15.59
N ILE A 113 5.59 -6.33 14.82
CA ILE A 113 5.75 -4.92 15.20
C ILE A 113 4.90 -4.64 16.44
N VAL A 114 5.55 -4.38 17.57
CA VAL A 114 4.89 -4.07 18.84
C VAL A 114 4.14 -2.72 18.73
N PRO A 115 2.82 -2.67 18.92
CA PRO A 115 2.02 -1.45 18.75
C PRO A 115 2.54 -0.25 19.54
N GLU A 116 3.02 -0.47 20.77
CA GLU A 116 3.51 0.58 21.65
C GLU A 116 4.81 1.24 21.18
N ASP A 117 5.57 0.56 20.30
CA ASP A 117 6.80 1.10 19.71
C ASP A 117 6.53 1.97 18.47
N VAL A 118 5.29 1.99 17.98
CA VAL A 118 4.90 2.72 16.76
C VAL A 118 4.30 4.07 17.13
N GLN A 119 4.97 5.15 16.72
CA GLN A 119 4.38 6.48 16.73
C GLN A 119 3.67 6.75 15.39
N ILE A 120 2.35 6.72 15.38
CA ILE A 120 1.55 7.15 14.22
C ILE A 120 1.73 8.67 14.02
N ILE A 121 2.10 9.06 12.80
CA ILE A 121 2.31 10.47 12.43
C ILE A 121 1.24 11.02 11.49
N GLY A 122 0.40 10.14 10.93
CA GLY A 122 -0.70 10.52 10.06
C GLY A 122 -1.21 9.36 9.22
N LYS A 123 -2.14 9.67 8.33
CA LYS A 123 -2.78 8.73 7.41
C LYS A 123 -2.82 9.31 6.00
N LEU A 124 -2.82 8.43 5.01
CA LEU A 124 -3.01 8.79 3.60
C LEU A 124 -4.49 8.81 3.23
N THR A 125 -4.78 9.16 1.98
CA THR A 125 -6.14 9.13 1.47
C THR A 125 -6.67 7.67 1.47
N PRO A 126 -7.90 7.40 1.96
CA PRO A 126 -8.48 6.06 1.92
C PRO A 126 -8.65 5.54 0.49
N LEU A 127 -8.08 4.38 0.18
CA LEU A 127 -8.04 3.80 -1.15
C LEU A 127 -9.14 2.74 -1.31
N PRO A 128 -10.17 2.95 -2.16
CA PRO A 128 -11.12 1.90 -2.50
C PRO A 128 -10.46 0.84 -3.40
N VAL A 129 -10.67 -0.44 -3.08
CA VAL A 129 -10.20 -1.60 -3.84
C VAL A 129 -11.40 -2.51 -4.16
N PRO A 130 -12.19 -2.18 -5.20
CA PRO A 130 -13.46 -2.86 -5.48
C PRO A 130 -13.33 -4.35 -5.83
N VAL A 131 -12.21 -4.74 -6.45
CA VAL A 131 -11.92 -6.12 -6.82
C VAL A 131 -11.93 -7.07 -5.61
N SER A 132 -11.53 -6.59 -4.44
CA SER A 132 -11.58 -7.35 -3.18
C SER A 132 -12.69 -6.88 -2.22
N GLY A 133 -13.36 -5.76 -2.52
CA GLY A 133 -14.47 -5.23 -1.74
C GLY A 133 -14.04 -4.46 -0.49
N TYR A 134 -12.83 -3.89 -0.48
CA TYR A 134 -12.27 -3.17 0.67
C TYR A 134 -12.11 -1.68 0.42
N LEU A 135 -12.20 -0.89 1.50
CA LEU A 135 -11.71 0.47 1.60
C LEU A 135 -10.48 0.45 2.52
N ILE A 136 -9.29 0.64 1.94
CA ILE A 136 -8.02 0.56 2.65
C ILE A 136 -7.67 1.93 3.23
N HIS A 137 -7.36 1.97 4.51
CA HIS A 137 -6.88 3.15 5.23
C HIS A 137 -5.39 3.03 5.53
N PRO A 138 -4.51 3.74 4.81
CA PRO A 138 -3.08 3.64 5.04
C PRO A 138 -2.63 4.57 6.16
N TYR A 139 -1.94 4.02 7.14
CA TYR A 139 -1.33 4.73 8.26
C TYR A 139 0.18 4.79 8.08
N ILE A 140 0.80 5.87 8.57
CA ILE A 140 2.25 6.03 8.59
C ILE A 140 2.70 6.06 10.05
N GLY A 141 3.53 5.08 10.41
CA GLY A 141 4.12 4.93 11.73
C GLY A 141 5.62 5.14 11.69
N ILE A 142 6.19 5.66 12.78
CA ILE A 142 7.64 5.74 13.00
C ILE A 142 8.01 4.85 14.17
N ILE A 143 9.08 4.09 14.01
CA ILE A 143 9.70 3.26 15.04
C ILE A 143 11.15 3.74 15.20
N ASN A 144 11.59 3.93 16.45
CA ASN A 144 12.90 4.54 16.74
C ASN A 144 14.10 3.65 16.38
N LYS A 145 13.89 2.35 16.18
CA LYS A 145 14.90 1.35 15.84
C LYS A 145 14.28 0.24 15.00
N GLU A 146 15.11 -0.60 14.39
CA GLU A 146 14.64 -1.83 13.75
C GLU A 146 13.86 -2.71 14.75
N PRO A 147 12.62 -3.12 14.42
CA PRO A 147 11.83 -4.06 15.22
C PRO A 147 12.49 -5.43 15.34
N GLU A 148 12.14 -6.15 16.40
CA GLU A 148 12.42 -7.58 16.49
C GLU A 148 11.37 -8.36 15.70
N TRP A 149 11.75 -8.86 14.52
CA TRP A 149 10.81 -9.51 13.61
C TRP A 149 10.32 -10.86 14.12
N LYS A 150 9.00 -11.04 14.15
CA LYS A 150 8.34 -12.32 14.45
C LYS A 150 7.32 -12.61 13.36
N ILE A 151 7.77 -13.30 12.31
CA ILE A 151 6.95 -13.54 11.12
C ILE A 151 5.95 -14.68 11.36
N ASN A 152 4.66 -14.38 11.19
CA ASN A 152 3.61 -15.38 11.14
C ASN A 152 3.58 -16.04 9.76
N LYS A 153 4.08 -17.28 9.68
CA LYS A 153 4.19 -18.02 8.41
C LYS A 153 2.85 -18.45 7.82
N GLU A 154 1.76 -18.38 8.60
CA GLU A 154 0.42 -18.68 8.09
C GLU A 154 -0.13 -17.53 7.25
N GLU A 155 0.33 -16.30 7.52
CA GLU A 155 -0.15 -15.07 6.88
C GLU A 155 0.91 -14.39 6.01
N VAL A 156 2.19 -14.76 6.18
CA VAL A 156 3.33 -14.18 5.46
C VAL A 156 4.17 -15.27 4.81
N ALA A 157 4.12 -15.33 3.48
CA ALA A 157 4.92 -16.27 2.69
C ALA A 157 6.38 -15.82 2.57
N GLU A 158 6.60 -14.52 2.38
CA GLU A 158 7.94 -13.91 2.32
C GLU A 158 7.93 -12.55 3.03
N PHE A 159 9.03 -12.20 3.67
CA PHE A 159 9.20 -10.94 4.40
C PHE A 159 10.35 -10.14 3.78
N PHE A 160 10.13 -8.86 3.54
CA PHE A 160 11.10 -7.95 2.96
C PHE A 160 11.25 -6.70 3.82
N VAL A 161 12.45 -6.15 3.83
CA VAL A 161 12.75 -4.86 4.44
C VAL A 161 13.45 -4.03 3.38
N LEU A 162 12.82 -2.93 3.00
CA LEU A 162 13.25 -2.08 1.90
C LEU A 162 13.78 -0.76 2.41
N LYS A 163 14.85 -0.26 1.79
CA LYS A 163 15.26 1.13 2.02
C LYS A 163 14.22 2.04 1.37
N LEU A 164 13.87 3.12 2.05
CA LEU A 164 13.00 4.12 1.47
C LEU A 164 13.61 4.72 0.19
N SER A 165 14.94 4.87 0.12
CA SER A 165 15.62 5.33 -1.09
C SER A 165 15.40 4.42 -2.30
N GLU A 166 15.38 3.10 -2.12
CA GLU A 166 15.12 2.14 -3.21
C GLU A 166 13.73 2.32 -3.81
N LEU A 167 12.72 2.57 -2.96
CA LEU A 167 11.38 2.92 -3.43
C LEU A 167 11.38 4.24 -4.22
N LEU A 168 12.06 5.28 -3.71
CA LEU A 168 12.12 6.58 -4.37
C LEU A 168 12.82 6.53 -5.73
N GLU A 169 13.89 5.73 -5.84
CA GLU A 169 14.61 5.49 -7.10
C GLU A 169 13.76 4.71 -8.11
N SER A 170 12.93 3.77 -7.63
CA SER A 170 12.03 2.97 -8.48
C SER A 170 10.89 3.77 -9.12
N ASN A 171 10.64 5.01 -8.67
CA ASN A 171 9.55 5.86 -9.14
C ASN A 171 9.77 6.48 -10.54
N ASN A 172 10.86 6.15 -11.23
CA ASN A 172 11.16 6.64 -12.58
C ASN A 172 10.82 5.57 -13.64
N GLY A 173 9.64 5.68 -14.27
CA GLY A 173 9.27 4.99 -15.53
C GLY A 173 9.24 3.46 -15.47
N TYR A 174 8.07 2.86 -15.19
CA TYR A 174 8.04 1.50 -14.65
C TYR A 174 6.82 0.64 -15.04
N SER A 175 6.21 0.83 -16.22
CA SER A 175 5.12 -0.06 -16.64
C SER A 175 5.65 -1.33 -17.33
N GLU A 176 5.05 -2.48 -17.00
CA GLU A 176 5.29 -3.75 -17.69
C GLU A 176 4.03 -4.21 -18.46
N LYS A 177 4.23 -4.88 -19.59
CA LYS A 177 3.15 -5.52 -20.36
C LYS A 177 2.83 -6.90 -19.79
N TRP A 178 1.63 -7.07 -19.27
CA TRP A 178 1.16 -8.34 -18.69
C TRP A 178 -0.11 -8.81 -19.39
N THR A 179 -0.38 -10.12 -19.29
CA THR A 179 -1.69 -10.68 -19.66
C THR A 179 -2.52 -10.92 -18.40
N LEU A 180 -3.53 -10.09 -18.15
CA LEU A 180 -4.42 -10.22 -17.00
C LEU A 180 -5.83 -10.60 -17.48
N ARG A 181 -6.36 -11.72 -16.95
CA ARG A 181 -7.69 -12.25 -17.31
C ARG A 181 -7.92 -12.39 -18.84
N GLY A 182 -6.85 -12.64 -19.59
CA GLY A 182 -6.88 -12.79 -21.05
C GLY A 182 -6.67 -11.50 -21.86
N PHE A 183 -6.47 -10.35 -21.21
CA PHE A 183 -6.22 -9.06 -21.86
C PHE A 183 -4.77 -8.62 -21.72
N GLU A 184 -4.19 -8.06 -22.78
CA GLU A 184 -2.87 -7.41 -22.72
C GLU A 184 -3.02 -6.02 -22.10
N VAL A 185 -2.28 -5.77 -21.03
CA VAL A 185 -2.37 -4.55 -20.24
C VAL A 185 -1.00 -4.05 -19.82
N ASP A 186 -0.85 -2.73 -19.77
CA ASP A 186 0.28 -2.04 -19.17
C ASP A 186 0.01 -1.85 -17.67
N VAL A 187 0.80 -2.52 -16.85
CA VAL A 187 0.70 -2.51 -15.38
C VAL A 187 1.79 -1.60 -14.81
N PRO A 188 1.45 -0.48 -14.16
CA PRO A 188 2.42 0.30 -13.42
C PRO A 188 2.91 -0.46 -12.18
N ILE A 189 4.23 -0.62 -12.04
CA ILE A 189 4.86 -1.37 -10.95
C ILE A 189 6.01 -0.60 -10.27
N PHE A 190 6.26 -0.80 -8.98
CA PHE A 190 7.58 -0.47 -8.41
C PHE A 190 8.45 -1.72 -8.45
N LYS A 191 9.66 -1.60 -9.02
CA LYS A 191 10.69 -2.62 -8.95
C LYS A 191 11.61 -2.33 -7.76
N VAL A 192 11.51 -3.13 -6.71
CA VAL A 192 12.28 -2.98 -5.46
C VAL A 192 12.85 -4.34 -5.05
N MET A 193 14.15 -4.43 -4.73
CA MET A 193 14.82 -5.71 -4.42
C MET A 193 14.52 -6.86 -5.43
N ASN A 194 14.48 -6.57 -6.73
CA ASN A 194 14.09 -7.50 -7.80
C ASN A 194 12.66 -8.07 -7.68
N GLN A 195 11.84 -7.45 -6.83
CA GLN A 195 10.43 -7.74 -6.66
C GLN A 195 9.55 -6.73 -7.39
N THR A 196 8.35 -7.17 -7.73
CA THR A 196 7.34 -6.34 -8.40
C THR A 196 6.24 -5.98 -7.41
N VAL A 197 6.13 -4.71 -7.05
CA VAL A 197 5.02 -4.16 -6.27
C VAL A 197 4.04 -3.48 -7.22
N TRP A 198 2.77 -3.86 -7.18
CA TRP A 198 1.75 -3.36 -8.12
C TRP A 198 0.39 -3.28 -7.43
N GLY A 199 -0.63 -2.76 -8.12
CA GLY A 199 -1.99 -2.71 -7.60
C GLY A 199 -2.14 -1.80 -6.37
N ALA A 200 -2.96 -2.23 -5.39
CA ALA A 200 -3.34 -1.40 -4.25
C ALA A 200 -2.15 -0.88 -3.44
N THR A 201 -1.19 -1.76 -3.14
CA THR A 201 0.03 -1.38 -2.41
C THR A 201 0.84 -0.35 -3.18
N ALA A 202 0.97 -0.51 -4.50
CA ALA A 202 1.67 0.45 -5.32
C ALA A 202 0.92 1.79 -5.42
N SER A 203 -0.41 1.80 -5.43
CA SER A 203 -1.20 3.04 -5.32
C SER A 203 -0.95 3.78 -4.00
N VAL A 204 -0.95 3.07 -2.87
CA VAL A 204 -0.64 3.65 -1.55
C VAL A 204 0.78 4.22 -1.52
N LEU A 205 1.76 3.44 -1.99
CA LEU A 205 3.15 3.89 -2.04
C LEU A 205 3.36 5.07 -2.99
N SER A 206 2.63 5.13 -4.11
CA SER A 206 2.70 6.27 -5.03
C SER A 206 2.26 7.57 -4.37
N GLU A 207 1.25 7.57 -3.50
CA GLU A 207 0.85 8.75 -2.74
C GLU A 207 1.88 9.07 -1.64
N PHE A 208 2.36 8.05 -0.93
CA PHE A 208 3.38 8.20 0.10
C PHE A 208 4.66 8.87 -0.44
N ILE A 209 5.13 8.47 -1.63
CA ILE A 209 6.32 9.07 -2.27
C ILE A 209 6.13 10.58 -2.48
N GLU A 210 4.92 11.05 -2.77
CA GLU A 210 4.67 12.49 -2.97
C GLU A 210 4.89 13.28 -1.67
N LEU A 211 4.69 12.66 -0.50
CA LEU A 211 5.00 13.29 0.79
C LEU A 211 6.50 13.45 1.06
N THR A 212 7.36 12.77 0.29
CA THR A 212 8.82 12.86 0.43
C THR A 212 9.44 13.98 -0.41
N LYS A 213 8.64 14.58 -1.31
CA LYS A 213 9.09 15.62 -2.25
C LYS A 213 9.19 16.98 -1.58
#